data_AF-A0A2W5G410-F1
#
_entry.id   AF-A0A2W5G410-F1
#
_cell.length_a   1.000
_cell.length_b   1.000
_cell.length_c   1.000
_cell.angle_alpha   90.00
_cell.angle_beta   90.00
_cell.angle_gamma   90.00
#
_symmetry.space_group_name_H-M   'P 1'
#
loop_
_entity.id
_entity.type
_entity.pdbx_description
1 polymer ?
#
loop_
_entity_poly.entity_id
_entity_poly.type
_entity_poly.pdbx_seq_one_letter_code
_entity_poly.pdbx_strand_id
1 'polypeptide(L)'
;MKKYLGFPFAIFLLSIGSASHTLAQTKDLKTEEKKLVAICAQMFPENDSTQFYSEEFEKRLSNIVKKNPSSISYPFNQLIQNNDCYIKTSSDGNFRIYSWDSHTGGTMVFYRVIYQWKSNGKVLTDIPPAEEGDPKSFCSQIFTVDIKGKSYYLVVTNGNYSTMDAKQSIVVYSIEGNKLSNTAKLFKTKTKSFNKIDVSYDFFSVKDRSERPLELIKYDDKQKTVYIPVVGEKGNVTDKNLLYQLKGDYFEYIGVK
;
A
#
# COMPACT_ATOMS: atom_id res chain seq x y z
N MET A 1 31.06 -62.22 -21.70
CA MET A 1 31.02 -62.34 -20.22
C MET A 1 31.87 -61.20 -19.66
N LYS A 2 31.48 -60.28 -18.77
CA LYS A 2 30.38 -60.16 -17.79
C LYS A 2 29.81 -58.73 -17.86
N LYS A 3 28.50 -58.61 -17.59
CA LYS A 3 27.75 -57.36 -17.39
C LYS A 3 28.14 -56.72 -16.05
N TYR A 4 28.20 -55.39 -15.99
CA TYR A 4 27.89 -54.65 -14.76
C TYR A 4 26.94 -53.50 -15.08
N LEU A 5 25.79 -53.58 -14.44
CA LEU A 5 24.67 -52.65 -14.45
C LEU A 5 24.94 -51.65 -13.31
N GLY A 6 25.12 -50.36 -13.63
CA GLY A 6 25.23 -49.29 -12.65
C GLY A 6 23.92 -48.49 -12.60
N PHE A 7 23.14 -48.69 -11.55
CA PHE A 7 21.95 -47.90 -11.22
C PHE A 7 22.36 -46.48 -10.78
N PRO A 8 21.74 -45.39 -11.25
CA PRO A 8 21.91 -44.09 -10.61
C PRO A 8 20.99 -44.01 -9.38
N PHE A 9 21.60 -43.79 -8.22
CA PHE A 9 20.92 -43.53 -6.96
C PHE A 9 20.39 -42.09 -6.97
N ALA A 10 19.08 -41.91 -7.16
CA ALA A 10 18.45 -40.60 -7.03
C ALA A 10 18.27 -40.28 -5.53
N ILE A 11 19.09 -39.36 -5.02
CA ILE A 11 18.89 -38.81 -3.67
C ILE A 11 17.74 -37.81 -3.74
N PHE A 12 16.56 -38.22 -3.28
CA PHE A 12 15.45 -37.32 -3.00
C PHE A 12 15.73 -36.63 -1.65
N LEU A 13 16.32 -35.42 -1.69
CA LEU A 13 16.41 -34.56 -0.51
C LEU A 13 15.02 -33.98 -0.22
N LEU A 14 14.30 -34.64 0.69
CA LEU A 14 13.07 -34.15 1.30
C LEU A 14 13.36 -32.91 2.15
N SER A 15 13.02 -31.73 1.63
CA SER A 15 13.10 -30.44 2.31
C SER A 15 11.98 -30.26 3.34
N ILE A 16 12.03 -31.02 4.44
CA ILE A 16 11.01 -30.98 5.51
C ILE A 16 11.22 -29.77 6.46
N GLY A 17 12.32 -29.03 6.36
CA GLY A 17 12.68 -27.95 7.30
C GLY A 17 11.90 -26.64 7.15
N SER A 18 11.36 -26.33 5.97
CA SER A 18 10.75 -25.00 5.70
C SER A 18 9.32 -24.88 6.20
N ALA A 19 8.55 -25.97 6.13
CA ALA A 19 7.11 -25.94 6.39
C ALA A 19 6.78 -25.66 7.87
N SER A 20 7.52 -26.27 8.80
CA SER A 20 7.29 -26.11 10.24
C SER A 20 7.57 -24.69 10.74
N HIS A 21 8.60 -24.04 10.19
CA HIS A 21 8.95 -22.66 10.54
C HIS A 21 7.90 -21.66 10.03
N THR A 22 7.44 -21.82 8.79
CA THR A 22 6.37 -20.98 8.22
C THR A 22 5.05 -21.14 8.98
N LEU A 23 4.71 -22.37 9.40
CA LEU A 23 3.50 -22.64 10.18
C LEU A 23 3.56 -21.99 11.57
N ALA A 24 4.70 -22.07 12.25
CA ALA A 24 4.93 -21.44 13.56
C ALA A 24 4.85 -19.91 13.48
N GLN A 25 5.50 -19.29 12.48
CA GLN A 25 5.39 -17.84 12.24
C GLN A 25 3.95 -17.40 11.94
N THR A 26 3.21 -18.20 11.18
CA THR A 26 1.80 -17.88 10.87
C THR A 26 0.90 -17.92 12.12
N LYS A 27 1.14 -18.89 13.02
CA LYS A 27 0.44 -18.98 14.31
C LYS A 27 0.77 -17.80 15.22
N ASP A 28 2.02 -17.35 15.20
CA ASP A 28 2.47 -16.16 15.94
C ASP A 28 1.77 -14.89 15.40
N LEU A 29 1.80 -14.65 14.08
CA LEU A 29 1.14 -13.51 13.45
C LEU A 29 -0.37 -13.44 13.72
N LYS A 30 -1.06 -14.58 13.72
CA LYS A 30 -2.49 -14.65 14.08
C LYS A 30 -2.75 -14.23 15.52
N THR A 31 -1.84 -14.60 16.42
CA THR A 31 -1.95 -14.24 17.85
C THR A 31 -1.66 -12.76 18.05
N GLU A 32 -0.63 -12.24 17.36
CA GLU A 32 -0.27 -10.82 17.40
C GLU A 32 -1.34 -9.92 16.77
N GLU A 33 -1.96 -10.34 15.66
CA GLU A 33 -3.08 -9.62 15.05
C GLU A 33 -4.24 -9.44 16.03
N LYS A 34 -4.63 -10.49 16.77
CA LYS A 34 -5.69 -10.38 17.79
C LYS A 34 -5.37 -9.35 18.86
N LYS A 35 -4.11 -9.25 19.25
CA LYS A 35 -3.67 -8.26 20.25
C LYS A 35 -3.68 -6.85 19.67
N LEU A 36 -3.31 -6.68 18.40
CA LEU A 36 -3.43 -5.40 17.70
C LEU A 36 -4.89 -4.92 17.65
N VAL A 37 -5.83 -5.79 17.27
CA VAL A 37 -7.27 -5.49 17.29
C VAL A 37 -7.75 -5.09 18.69
N ALA A 38 -7.30 -5.79 19.73
CA ALA A 38 -7.64 -5.43 21.10
C ALA A 38 -7.12 -4.06 21.51
N ILE A 39 -5.93 -3.65 21.03
CA ILE A 39 -5.38 -2.29 21.24
C ILE A 39 -6.24 -1.25 20.50
N CYS A 40 -6.59 -1.48 19.24
CA CYS A 40 -7.47 -0.58 18.47
C CYS A 40 -8.79 -0.34 19.18
N ALA A 41 -9.42 -1.38 19.73
CA ALA A 41 -10.67 -1.25 20.48
C ALA A 41 -10.56 -0.29 21.69
N GLN A 42 -9.36 -0.10 22.26
CA GLN A 42 -9.14 0.84 23.36
C GLN A 42 -8.93 2.30 22.91
N MET A 43 -8.82 2.55 21.60
CA MET A 43 -8.73 3.92 21.06
C MET A 43 -10.12 4.59 20.93
N PHE A 44 -11.21 3.80 20.97
CA PHE A 44 -12.58 4.24 20.66
C PHE A 44 -13.44 4.78 21.82
N PRO A 45 -13.05 4.74 23.11
CA PRO A 45 -13.48 5.78 24.04
C PRO A 45 -12.49 6.93 23.93
N GLU A 46 -12.85 8.01 23.21
CA GLU A 46 -12.06 9.25 23.14
C GLU A 46 -11.80 9.77 24.55
N ASN A 47 -10.63 9.44 25.10
CA ASN A 47 -10.17 9.86 26.42
C ASN A 47 -8.66 10.05 26.36
N ASP A 48 -8.06 10.51 27.47
CA ASP A 48 -6.63 10.80 27.55
C ASP A 48 -5.70 9.60 27.22
N SER A 49 -6.25 8.38 27.06
CA SER A 49 -5.52 7.17 26.69
C SER A 49 -5.38 6.94 25.19
N THR A 50 -6.09 7.66 24.31
CA THR A 50 -6.02 7.43 22.85
C THR A 50 -4.60 7.57 22.31
N GLN A 51 -3.86 8.59 22.76
CA GLN A 51 -2.45 8.79 22.42
C GLN A 51 -1.60 7.56 22.80
N PHE A 52 -1.77 7.06 24.03
CA PHE A 52 -1.03 5.91 24.54
C PHE A 52 -1.29 4.66 23.70
N TYR A 53 -2.56 4.35 23.40
CA TYR A 53 -2.89 3.17 22.61
C TYR A 53 -2.46 3.29 21.15
N SER A 54 -2.53 4.49 20.58
CA SER A 54 -2.02 4.80 19.23
C SER A 54 -0.52 4.51 19.12
N GLU A 55 0.28 4.99 20.08
CA GLU A 55 1.72 4.71 20.16
C GLU A 55 2.01 3.22 20.38
N GLU A 56 1.26 2.55 21.24
CA GLU A 56 1.43 1.12 21.50
C GLU A 56 1.09 0.26 20.28
N PHE A 57 0.03 0.61 19.53
CA PHE A 57 -0.31 -0.03 18.27
C PHE A 57 0.81 0.16 17.24
N GLU A 58 1.27 1.40 17.03
CA GLU A 58 2.34 1.71 16.09
C GLU A 58 3.60 0.91 16.40
N LYS A 59 4.04 0.95 17.66
CA LYS A 59 5.21 0.23 18.15
C LYS A 59 5.06 -1.27 17.95
N ARG A 60 3.89 -1.84 18.28
CA ARG A 60 3.66 -3.27 18.18
C ARG A 60 3.61 -3.74 16.73
N LEU A 61 2.83 -3.08 15.87
CA LEU A 61 2.75 -3.40 14.44
C LEU A 61 4.12 -3.28 13.78
N SER A 62 4.85 -2.19 14.06
CA SER A 62 6.23 -1.98 13.59
C SER A 62 7.14 -3.14 13.96
N ASN A 63 7.08 -3.61 15.21
CA ASN A 63 7.88 -4.73 15.69
C ASN A 63 7.50 -6.05 15.01
N ILE A 64 6.20 -6.30 14.83
CA ILE A 64 5.70 -7.51 14.15
C ILE A 64 6.21 -7.55 12.72
N VAL A 65 6.04 -6.45 11.96
CA VAL A 65 6.43 -6.37 10.54
C VAL A 65 7.94 -6.47 10.36
N LYS A 66 8.73 -5.79 11.21
CA LYS A 66 10.20 -5.85 11.18
C LYS A 66 10.76 -7.24 11.48
N LYS A 67 10.19 -7.96 12.46
CA LYS A 67 10.71 -9.25 12.92
C LYS A 67 10.22 -10.44 12.10
N ASN A 68 9.11 -10.29 11.37
CA ASN A 68 8.47 -11.39 10.66
C ASN A 68 8.39 -11.10 9.15
N PRO A 69 9.37 -11.56 8.34
CA PRO A 69 9.34 -11.42 6.87
C PRO A 69 8.06 -11.97 6.22
N SER A 70 7.46 -13.01 6.79
CA SER A 70 6.19 -13.59 6.32
C SER A 70 4.99 -12.65 6.45
N SER A 71 5.12 -11.57 7.24
CA SER A 71 4.10 -10.53 7.33
C SER A 71 3.78 -9.90 5.98
N ILE A 72 4.70 -9.87 5.01
CA ILE A 72 4.45 -9.30 3.66
C ILE A 72 3.37 -10.04 2.86
N SER A 73 3.05 -11.28 3.24
CA SER A 73 2.00 -12.08 2.61
C SER A 73 0.90 -12.49 3.58
N TYR A 74 1.08 -12.26 4.88
CA TYR A 74 0.05 -12.56 5.87
C TYR A 74 -1.18 -11.67 5.64
N PRO A 75 -2.41 -12.21 5.62
CA PRO A 75 -3.57 -11.45 5.15
C PRO A 75 -4.01 -10.32 6.08
N PHE A 76 -3.78 -10.43 7.40
CA PHE A 76 -4.28 -9.48 8.41
C PHE A 76 -5.80 -9.19 8.28
N ASN A 77 -6.60 -10.26 8.13
CA ASN A 77 -8.03 -10.16 7.88
C ASN A 77 -8.80 -9.42 8.99
N GLN A 78 -8.44 -9.61 10.26
CA GLN A 78 -9.18 -9.01 11.37
C GLN A 78 -8.96 -7.49 11.39
N LEU A 79 -7.72 -7.03 11.20
CA LEU A 79 -7.43 -5.59 11.13
C LEU A 79 -8.14 -4.91 9.95
N ILE A 80 -8.19 -5.58 8.80
CA ILE A 80 -8.85 -5.04 7.62
C ILE A 80 -10.38 -5.02 7.81
N GLN A 81 -10.97 -6.12 8.29
CA GLN A 81 -12.44 -6.24 8.45
C GLN A 81 -13.02 -5.30 9.50
N ASN A 82 -12.23 -4.96 10.53
CA ASN A 82 -12.61 -3.99 11.55
C ASN A 82 -12.39 -2.53 11.14
N ASN A 83 -11.83 -2.27 9.95
CA ASN A 83 -11.36 -0.96 9.51
C ASN A 83 -10.25 -0.35 10.39
N ASP A 84 -9.52 -1.18 11.14
CA ASP A 84 -8.41 -0.75 11.98
C ASP A 84 -7.17 -0.40 11.15
N CYS A 85 -6.99 -1.03 9.98
CA CYS A 85 -5.85 -0.79 9.11
C CYS A 85 -6.15 -1.04 7.62
N TYR A 86 -5.64 -0.15 6.77
CA TYR A 86 -5.57 -0.35 5.33
C TYR A 86 -4.24 -1.03 4.97
N ILE A 87 -4.32 -2.31 4.62
CA ILE A 87 -3.16 -3.13 4.23
C ILE A 87 -3.31 -3.50 2.77
N LYS A 88 -2.41 -3.00 1.92
CA LYS A 88 -2.45 -3.21 0.47
C LYS A 88 -1.15 -3.83 0.00
N THR A 89 -1.28 -4.91 -0.77
CA THR A 89 -0.14 -5.62 -1.38
C THR A 89 -0.26 -5.50 -2.89
N SER A 90 0.85 -5.24 -3.56
CA SER A 90 0.97 -5.31 -5.02
C SER A 90 0.59 -6.70 -5.52
N SER A 91 0.10 -6.79 -6.76
CA SER A 91 -0.41 -8.05 -7.33
C SER A 91 0.67 -9.13 -7.47
N ASP A 92 1.93 -8.73 -7.59
CA ASP A 92 3.10 -9.63 -7.62
C ASP A 92 3.60 -10.02 -6.21
N GLY A 93 3.00 -9.47 -5.15
CA GLY A 93 3.34 -9.77 -3.77
C GLY A 93 4.70 -9.24 -3.32
N ASN A 94 5.32 -8.32 -4.08
CA ASN A 94 6.65 -7.80 -3.81
C ASN A 94 6.67 -6.48 -3.04
N PHE A 95 5.56 -5.76 -2.99
CA PHE A 95 5.44 -4.50 -2.28
C PHE A 95 4.15 -4.44 -1.47
N ARG A 96 4.24 -3.99 -0.22
CA ARG A 96 3.11 -3.86 0.69
C ARG A 96 3.20 -2.54 1.45
N ILE A 97 2.04 -1.93 1.64
CA ILE A 97 1.86 -0.75 2.49
C ILE A 97 0.85 -1.09 3.57
N TYR A 98 1.21 -0.80 4.81
CA TYR A 98 0.31 -0.77 5.95
C TYR A 98 0.04 0.68 6.25
N SER A 99 -1.22 1.05 6.49
CA SER A 99 -1.58 2.41 6.86
C SER A 99 -2.81 2.45 7.74
N TRP A 100 -2.83 3.29 8.75
CA TRP A 100 -3.92 3.38 9.72
C TRP A 100 -4.06 4.81 10.25
N ASP A 101 -5.25 5.13 10.76
CA ASP A 101 -5.52 6.37 11.47
C ASP A 101 -4.88 6.29 12.87
N SER A 102 -4.09 7.28 13.26
CA SER A 102 -3.52 7.32 14.61
C SER A 102 -4.57 7.67 15.67
N HIS A 103 -5.75 8.16 15.27
CA HIS A 103 -6.81 8.68 16.13
C HIS A 103 -6.37 9.84 17.05
N THR A 104 -5.22 10.43 16.76
CA THR A 104 -4.68 11.60 17.50
C THR A 104 -5.02 12.92 16.81
N GLY A 105 -5.69 12.85 15.65
CA GLY A 105 -6.17 13.99 14.90
C GLY A 105 -7.57 14.43 15.32
N GLY A 106 -8.01 15.55 14.76
CA GLY A 106 -9.42 15.97 14.82
C GLY A 106 -10.06 15.77 13.45
N THR A 107 -10.61 16.86 12.89
CA THR A 107 -11.10 16.86 11.50
C THR A 107 -9.99 16.63 10.47
N MET A 108 -8.76 16.99 10.81
CA MET A 108 -7.56 16.58 10.09
C MET A 108 -7.10 15.24 10.66
N VAL A 109 -7.09 14.21 9.82
CA VAL A 109 -6.73 12.85 10.22
C VAL A 109 -5.23 12.66 10.06
N PHE A 110 -4.57 12.15 11.10
CA PHE A 110 -3.16 11.80 11.05
C PHE A 110 -3.02 10.31 10.79
N TYR A 111 -2.45 9.97 9.65
CA TYR A 111 -2.14 8.59 9.30
C TYR A 111 -0.72 8.23 9.69
N ARG A 112 -0.52 6.92 9.88
CA ARG A 112 0.79 6.29 9.96
C ARG A 112 0.94 5.29 8.83
N VAL A 113 2.18 5.05 8.40
CA VAL A 113 2.48 4.18 7.27
C VAL A 113 3.71 3.32 7.54
N ILE A 114 3.68 2.08 7.06
CA ILE A 114 4.84 1.19 6.99
C ILE A 114 4.94 0.66 5.57
N TYR A 115 6.14 0.74 5.00
CA TYR A 115 6.46 0.15 3.70
C TYR A 115 7.21 -1.16 3.90
N GLN A 116 6.85 -2.19 3.14
CA GLN A 116 7.54 -3.46 3.15
C GLN A 116 7.71 -3.98 1.72
N TRP A 117 8.91 -4.44 1.36
CA TRP A 117 9.15 -4.93 0.00
C TRP A 117 10.13 -6.09 -0.05
N LYS A 118 10.01 -6.91 -1.10
CA LYS A 118 10.94 -8.00 -1.41
C LYS A 118 12.06 -7.49 -2.30
N SER A 119 13.29 -7.80 -1.95
CA SER A 119 14.45 -7.61 -2.81
C SER A 119 15.51 -8.66 -2.50
N ASN A 120 16.06 -9.30 -3.53
CA ASN A 120 17.17 -10.25 -3.42
C ASN A 120 16.91 -11.36 -2.37
N GLY A 121 15.70 -11.91 -2.36
CA GLY A 121 15.29 -12.96 -1.42
C GLY A 121 15.07 -12.50 0.03
N LYS A 122 15.19 -11.20 0.31
CA LYS A 122 14.94 -10.60 1.63
C LYS A 122 13.66 -9.77 1.60
N VAL A 123 13.03 -9.67 2.76
CA VAL A 123 11.95 -8.72 3.01
C VAL A 123 12.54 -7.55 3.79
N LEU A 124 12.39 -6.35 3.26
CA LEU A 124 12.89 -5.10 3.81
C LEU A 124 11.70 -4.27 4.29
N THR A 125 11.96 -3.37 5.24
CA THR A 125 10.91 -2.55 5.86
C THR A 125 11.43 -1.14 6.06
N ASP A 126 10.61 -0.16 5.73
CA ASP A 126 10.83 1.24 6.02
C ASP A 126 9.63 1.78 6.82
N ILE A 127 9.93 2.49 7.90
CA ILE A 127 8.95 3.07 8.81
C ILE A 127 9.31 4.54 8.92
N PRO A 128 8.69 5.39 8.09
CA PRO A 128 8.92 6.83 8.18
C PRO A 128 8.59 7.34 9.57
N PRO A 129 9.37 8.27 10.12
CA PRO A 129 9.03 8.89 11.40
C PRO A 129 7.71 9.66 11.29
N ALA A 130 6.98 9.74 12.40
CA ALA A 130 5.93 10.73 12.55
C ALA A 130 6.59 12.13 12.55
N GLU A 131 6.18 12.98 11.61
CA GLU A 131 6.66 14.35 11.51
C GLU A 131 5.53 15.28 11.97
N GLU A 132 5.87 16.24 12.84
CA GLU A 132 4.91 17.20 13.36
C GLU A 132 4.26 17.97 12.19
N GLY A 133 2.92 18.01 12.19
CA GLY A 133 2.16 18.69 11.14
C GLY A 133 2.05 17.96 9.80
N ASP A 134 2.64 16.76 9.63
CA ASP A 134 2.39 15.94 8.44
C ASP A 134 1.31 14.88 8.72
N PRO A 135 0.07 15.06 8.23
CA PRO A 135 -1.01 14.10 8.41
C PRO A 135 -0.80 12.80 7.62
N LYS A 136 0.22 12.73 6.74
CA LYS A 136 0.46 11.61 5.82
C LYS A 136 -0.84 11.26 5.07
N SER A 137 -0.99 10.00 4.64
CA SER A 137 -2.16 9.52 3.89
C SER A 137 -2.24 7.99 4.00
N PHE A 138 -3.44 7.42 3.94
CA PHE A 138 -3.59 5.97 3.87
C PHE A 138 -3.56 5.45 2.44
N CYS A 139 -3.09 4.22 2.24
CA CYS A 139 -3.06 3.56 0.94
C CYS A 139 -4.36 2.79 0.68
N SER A 140 -5.06 3.13 -0.40
CA SER A 140 -6.29 2.44 -0.79
C SER A 140 -6.08 1.36 -1.86
N GLN A 141 -5.12 1.59 -2.77
CA GLN A 141 -4.86 0.70 -3.90
C GLN A 141 -3.38 0.73 -4.29
N ILE A 142 -2.90 -0.40 -4.84
CA ILE A 142 -1.58 -0.53 -5.46
C ILE A 142 -1.79 -1.26 -6.79
N PHE A 143 -1.51 -0.58 -7.90
CA PHE A 143 -1.51 -1.20 -9.22
C PHE A 143 -0.09 -1.54 -9.63
N THR A 144 0.17 -2.79 -10.02
CA THR A 144 1.47 -3.21 -10.54
C THR A 144 1.48 -3.08 -12.05
N VAL A 145 2.51 -2.44 -12.59
CA VAL A 145 2.70 -2.21 -14.02
C VAL A 145 4.12 -2.62 -14.41
N ASP A 146 4.24 -3.52 -15.37
CA ASP A 146 5.53 -3.92 -15.91
C ASP A 146 5.88 -3.11 -17.16
N ILE A 147 7.04 -2.45 -17.14
CA ILE A 147 7.57 -1.68 -18.25
C ILE A 147 8.97 -2.20 -18.55
N LYS A 148 9.15 -2.81 -19.73
CA LYS A 148 10.43 -3.41 -20.17
C LYS A 148 11.05 -4.38 -19.14
N GLY A 149 10.21 -5.19 -18.50
CA GLY A 149 10.65 -6.17 -17.49
C GLY A 149 11.01 -5.59 -16.13
N LYS A 150 10.80 -4.29 -15.90
CA LYS A 150 10.86 -3.66 -14.58
C LYS A 150 9.45 -3.39 -14.08
N SER A 151 9.15 -3.86 -12.87
CA SER A 151 7.88 -3.60 -12.20
C SER A 151 7.89 -2.22 -11.54
N TYR A 152 6.79 -1.50 -11.74
CA TYR A 152 6.46 -0.23 -11.12
C TYR A 152 5.13 -0.38 -10.39
N TYR A 153 4.99 0.34 -9.28
CA TYR A 153 3.80 0.29 -8.44
C TYR A 153 3.16 1.67 -8.41
N LEU A 154 1.96 1.77 -8.96
CA LEU A 154 1.16 2.97 -8.88
C LEU A 154 0.31 2.91 -7.61
N VAL A 155 0.72 3.65 -6.59
CA VAL A 155 0.10 3.66 -5.27
C VAL A 155 -0.90 4.79 -5.19
N VAL A 156 -2.15 4.46 -4.86
CA VAL A 156 -3.20 5.45 -4.61
C VAL A 156 -3.34 5.72 -3.12
N THR A 157 -3.08 6.95 -2.71
CA THR A 157 -3.14 7.40 -1.31
C THR A 157 -4.25 8.42 -1.09
N ASN A 158 -4.84 8.45 0.09
CA ASN A 158 -5.91 9.37 0.46
C ASN A 158 -5.57 10.09 1.76
N GLY A 159 -5.80 11.41 1.78
CA GLY A 159 -5.62 12.25 2.97
C GLY A 159 -6.87 13.07 3.25
N ASN A 160 -7.13 13.28 4.53
CA ASN A 160 -8.25 14.04 5.06
C ASN A 160 -7.68 15.19 5.90
N TYR A 161 -7.78 16.42 5.38
CA TYR A 161 -7.15 17.61 5.96
C TYR A 161 -8.14 18.47 6.74
N SER A 162 -9.43 18.31 6.47
CA SER A 162 -10.54 18.82 7.27
C SER A 162 -11.79 18.00 6.96
N THR A 163 -12.95 18.40 7.51
CA THR A 163 -14.25 17.81 7.14
C THR A 163 -14.54 17.95 5.64
N MET A 164 -14.00 18.99 5.00
CA MET A 164 -14.22 19.32 3.60
C MET A 164 -13.01 18.98 2.74
N ASP A 165 -11.80 19.29 3.20
CA ASP A 165 -10.59 19.22 2.38
C ASP A 165 -10.04 17.80 2.35
N ALA A 166 -10.13 17.17 1.20
CA ALA A 166 -9.59 15.84 0.95
C ALA A 166 -8.60 15.87 -0.22
N LYS A 167 -7.72 14.87 -0.25
CA LYS A 167 -6.79 14.66 -1.37
C LYS A 167 -6.69 13.19 -1.71
N GLN A 168 -6.68 12.88 -3.00
CA GLN A 168 -6.22 11.59 -3.50
C GLN A 168 -4.98 11.81 -4.36
N SER A 169 -3.97 10.96 -4.19
CA SER A 169 -2.75 11.00 -4.97
C SER A 169 -2.48 9.67 -5.64
N ILE A 170 -1.83 9.67 -6.79
CA ILE A 170 -1.19 8.48 -7.36
C ILE A 170 0.32 8.72 -7.44
N VAL A 171 1.09 7.81 -6.84
CA VAL A 171 2.54 7.92 -6.72
C VAL A 171 3.19 6.69 -7.34
N VAL A 172 4.23 6.90 -8.15
CA VAL A 172 5.03 5.85 -8.74
C VAL A 172 6.11 5.41 -7.77
N TYR A 173 6.12 4.12 -7.45
CA TYR A 173 7.21 3.45 -6.76
C TYR A 173 7.86 2.40 -7.66
N SER A 174 9.12 2.08 -7.36
CA SER A 174 9.85 0.96 -7.93
C SER A 174 10.83 0.42 -6.89
N ILE A 175 11.23 -0.84 -7.05
CA ILE A 175 12.27 -1.43 -6.21
C ILE A 175 13.57 -1.41 -7.00
N GLU A 176 14.58 -0.72 -6.48
CA GLU A 176 15.88 -0.49 -7.14
C GLU A 176 16.98 -1.07 -6.25
N GLY A 177 17.38 -2.30 -6.57
CA GLY A 177 18.17 -3.11 -5.64
C GLY A 177 17.41 -3.24 -4.32
N ASN A 178 18.08 -3.00 -3.19
CA ASN A 178 17.48 -3.11 -1.85
C ASN A 178 16.73 -1.84 -1.40
N LYS A 179 16.40 -0.91 -2.30
CA LYS A 179 15.71 0.35 -1.94
C LYS A 179 14.35 0.45 -2.60
N LEU A 180 13.38 0.93 -1.85
CA LEU A 180 12.13 1.43 -2.40
C LEU A 180 12.36 2.87 -2.90
N SER A 181 12.17 3.09 -4.19
CA SER A 181 12.43 4.35 -4.88
C SER A 181 11.13 4.91 -5.44
N ASN A 182 10.80 6.15 -5.10
CA ASN A 182 9.64 6.86 -5.65
C ASN A 182 10.02 7.92 -6.69
N THR A 183 11.21 7.84 -7.28
CA THR A 183 11.77 8.92 -8.12
C THR A 183 11.43 8.78 -9.60
N ALA A 184 10.91 7.62 -10.03
CA ALA A 184 10.60 7.32 -11.42
C ALA A 184 9.46 8.21 -11.96
N LYS A 185 9.79 9.09 -12.91
CA LYS A 185 8.84 10.02 -13.53
C LYS A 185 8.11 9.37 -14.71
N LEU A 186 7.12 8.51 -14.43
CA LEU A 186 6.40 7.79 -15.47
C LEU A 186 5.23 8.56 -16.09
N PHE A 187 4.64 9.52 -15.38
CA PHE A 187 3.57 10.32 -15.95
C PHE A 187 4.15 11.47 -16.75
N LYS A 188 3.64 11.67 -17.97
CA LYS A 188 4.19 12.61 -18.93
C LYS A 188 3.10 13.45 -19.58
N THR A 189 3.35 14.75 -19.63
CA THR A 189 2.64 15.72 -20.46
C THR A 189 3.56 16.16 -21.60
N LYS A 190 3.10 17.07 -22.47
CA LYS A 190 3.94 17.64 -23.53
C LYS A 190 5.20 18.34 -23.00
N THR A 191 5.16 18.88 -21.78
CA THR A 191 6.22 19.76 -21.26
C THR A 191 6.83 19.29 -19.94
N LYS A 192 6.19 18.38 -19.21
CA LYS A 192 6.61 17.95 -17.88
C LYS A 192 6.46 16.44 -17.71
N SER A 193 7.36 15.85 -16.92
CA SER A 193 7.24 14.50 -16.40
C SER A 193 7.26 14.50 -14.89
N PHE A 194 6.48 13.62 -14.28
CA PHE A 194 6.28 13.55 -12.84
C PHE A 194 6.10 12.09 -12.39
N ASN A 195 6.44 11.85 -11.14
CA ASN A 195 6.30 10.58 -10.43
C ASN A 195 5.03 10.56 -9.57
N LYS A 196 4.32 11.69 -9.45
CA LYS A 196 3.15 11.85 -8.60
C LYS A 196 2.14 12.80 -9.25
N ILE A 197 0.86 12.49 -9.08
CA ILE A 197 -0.26 13.39 -9.36
C ILE A 197 -1.05 13.54 -8.06
N ASP A 198 -1.37 14.77 -7.69
CA ASP A 198 -2.20 15.12 -6.54
C ASP A 198 -3.53 15.69 -7.02
N VAL A 199 -4.63 15.24 -6.41
CA VAL A 199 -5.98 15.72 -6.66
C VAL A 199 -6.58 16.14 -5.33
N SER A 200 -6.59 17.43 -5.04
CA SER A 200 -7.35 17.99 -3.92
C SER A 200 -8.79 18.24 -4.34
N TYR A 201 -9.74 17.93 -3.46
CA TYR A 201 -11.17 18.07 -3.73
C TYR A 201 -11.96 18.34 -2.44
N ASP A 202 -13.16 18.90 -2.62
CA ASP A 202 -14.18 19.05 -1.58
C ASP A 202 -14.89 17.71 -1.39
N PHE A 203 -14.75 17.09 -0.22
CA PHE A 203 -15.37 15.83 0.16
C PHE A 203 -16.91 15.87 0.03
N PHE A 204 -17.55 17.01 0.27
CA PHE A 204 -19.00 17.13 0.13
C PHE A 204 -19.48 16.98 -1.31
N SER A 205 -18.61 17.18 -2.31
CA SER A 205 -18.94 16.93 -3.71
C SER A 205 -19.06 15.45 -4.06
N VAL A 206 -18.58 14.55 -3.20
CA VAL A 206 -18.58 13.09 -3.40
C VAL A 206 -19.20 12.30 -2.25
N LYS A 207 -19.75 12.99 -1.24
CA LYS A 207 -20.29 12.37 -0.02
C LYS A 207 -21.38 11.33 -0.30
N ASP A 208 -22.20 11.56 -1.33
CA ASP A 208 -23.35 10.73 -1.68
C ASP A 208 -22.96 9.46 -2.44
N ARG A 209 -21.69 9.31 -2.83
CA ARG A 209 -21.18 8.05 -3.36
C ARG A 209 -21.22 6.98 -2.27
N SER A 210 -21.65 5.77 -2.62
CA SER A 210 -21.69 4.63 -1.69
C SER A 210 -20.32 3.93 -1.52
N GLU A 211 -19.42 4.06 -2.49
CA GLU A 211 -18.11 3.39 -2.48
C GLU A 211 -17.20 3.95 -1.36
N ARG A 212 -16.61 3.06 -0.55
CA ARG A 212 -15.64 3.42 0.50
C ARG A 212 -14.52 2.35 0.57
N PRO A 213 -13.23 2.73 0.62
CA PRO A 213 -12.71 4.09 0.42
C PRO A 213 -13.07 4.63 -0.97
N LEU A 214 -13.05 5.96 -1.14
CA LEU A 214 -13.38 6.59 -2.43
C LEU A 214 -12.35 6.20 -3.50
N GLU A 215 -12.84 5.81 -4.67
CA GLU A 215 -12.01 5.40 -5.80
C GLU A 215 -12.13 6.43 -6.93
N LEU A 216 -11.58 7.64 -6.74
CA LEU A 216 -11.64 8.67 -7.79
C LEU A 216 -10.55 8.42 -8.85
N ILE A 217 -9.31 8.17 -8.41
CA ILE A 217 -8.22 7.76 -9.28
C ILE A 217 -8.34 6.26 -9.56
N LYS A 218 -8.36 5.89 -10.84
CA LYS A 218 -8.50 4.50 -11.28
C LYS A 218 -7.42 4.12 -12.28
N TYR A 219 -7.14 2.83 -12.40
CA TYR A 219 -6.30 2.28 -13.45
C TYR A 219 -6.99 1.10 -14.13
N ASP A 220 -7.15 1.19 -15.45
CA ASP A 220 -7.61 0.10 -16.29
C ASP A 220 -6.40 -0.66 -16.83
N ASP A 221 -6.20 -1.89 -16.33
CA ASP A 221 -5.07 -2.72 -16.73
C ASP A 221 -5.17 -3.27 -18.17
N LYS A 222 -6.38 -3.38 -18.73
CA LYS A 222 -6.56 -3.81 -20.12
C LYS A 222 -6.20 -2.69 -21.10
N GLN A 223 -6.66 -1.47 -20.81
CA GLN A 223 -6.37 -0.29 -21.61
C GLN A 223 -5.04 0.37 -21.25
N LYS A 224 -4.38 -0.11 -20.20
CA LYS A 224 -3.18 0.47 -19.58
C LYS A 224 -3.35 1.98 -19.36
N THR A 225 -4.50 2.39 -18.84
CA THR A 225 -4.89 3.79 -18.73
C THR A 225 -5.21 4.16 -17.29
N VAL A 226 -4.56 5.22 -16.80
CA VAL A 226 -4.87 5.87 -15.53
C VAL A 226 -5.88 6.99 -15.77
N TYR A 227 -6.91 7.01 -14.94
CA TYR A 227 -7.97 8.03 -14.92
C TYR A 227 -7.75 8.89 -13.68
N ILE A 228 -7.52 10.18 -13.90
CA ILE A 228 -7.39 11.18 -12.84
C ILE A 228 -8.65 12.05 -12.89
N PRO A 229 -9.45 12.15 -11.81
CA PRO A 229 -10.65 12.97 -11.82
C PRO A 229 -10.33 14.45 -12.09
N VAL A 230 -11.18 15.11 -12.87
CA VAL A 230 -11.13 16.57 -13.04
C VAL A 230 -11.92 17.22 -11.91
N VAL A 231 -11.30 18.18 -11.24
CA VAL A 231 -11.90 18.96 -10.15
C VAL A 231 -12.15 20.39 -10.63
N GLY A 232 -13.35 20.90 -10.41
CA GLY A 232 -13.73 22.26 -10.75
C GLY A 232 -13.12 23.31 -9.82
N GLU A 233 -13.28 24.59 -10.15
CA GLU A 233 -12.69 25.71 -9.38
C GLU A 233 -13.11 25.74 -7.91
N LYS A 234 -14.29 25.19 -7.59
CA LYS A 234 -14.83 25.12 -6.21
C LYS A 234 -14.47 23.83 -5.48
N GLY A 235 -13.54 23.02 -6.00
CA GLY A 235 -13.17 21.74 -5.40
C GLY A 235 -14.13 20.59 -5.71
N ASN A 236 -15.19 20.82 -6.48
CA ASN A 236 -16.15 19.78 -6.82
C ASN A 236 -15.57 18.79 -7.84
N VAL A 237 -15.60 17.49 -7.50
CA VAL A 237 -15.25 16.43 -8.44
C VAL A 237 -16.29 16.40 -9.57
N THR A 238 -15.82 16.37 -10.82
CA THR A 238 -16.69 16.31 -12.01
C THR A 238 -16.80 14.88 -12.54
N ASP A 239 -17.67 14.66 -13.53
CA ASP A 239 -17.77 13.37 -14.22
C ASP A 239 -16.63 13.12 -15.23
N LYS A 240 -15.75 14.10 -15.41
CA LYS A 240 -14.63 14.04 -16.37
C LYS A 240 -13.35 13.56 -15.71
N ASN A 241 -12.48 12.95 -16.49
CA ASN A 241 -11.16 12.51 -16.08
C ASN A 241 -10.09 12.98 -17.08
N LEU A 242 -8.89 13.29 -16.59
CA LEU A 242 -7.67 13.32 -17.38
C LEU A 242 -7.20 11.88 -17.59
N LEU A 243 -6.83 11.54 -18.83
CA LEU A 243 -6.45 10.19 -19.21
C LEU A 243 -4.96 10.14 -19.47
N TYR A 244 -4.28 9.23 -18.79
CA TYR A 244 -2.87 8.92 -19.03
C TYR A 244 -2.73 7.47 -19.45
N GLN A 245 -2.33 7.23 -20.70
CA GLN A 245 -2.19 5.88 -21.25
C GLN A 245 -0.72 5.49 -21.35
N LEU A 246 -0.38 4.28 -20.93
CA LEU A 246 0.95 3.73 -21.10
C LEU A 246 1.27 3.57 -22.59
N LYS A 247 2.25 4.33 -23.07
CA LYS A 247 2.79 4.27 -24.44
C LYS A 247 4.31 4.18 -24.36
N GLY A 248 4.85 3.04 -24.77
CA GLY A 248 6.27 2.74 -24.58
C GLY A 248 6.61 2.71 -23.09
N ASP A 249 7.41 3.67 -22.63
CA ASP A 249 7.95 3.71 -21.27
C ASP A 249 7.18 4.61 -20.31
N TYR A 250 6.18 5.37 -20.80
CA TYR A 250 5.53 6.44 -20.04
C TYR A 250 4.01 6.38 -20.13
N PHE A 251 3.37 6.79 -19.05
CA PHE A 251 1.95 7.16 -19.03
C PHE A 251 1.79 8.55 -19.63
N GLU A 252 1.46 8.61 -20.91
CA GLU A 252 1.31 9.86 -21.65
C GLU A 252 -0.12 10.39 -21.55
N TYR A 253 -0.25 11.69 -21.26
CA TYR A 253 -1.54 12.37 -21.30
C TYR A 253 -2.15 12.32 -22.72
N ILE A 254 -3.35 11.77 -22.85
CA ILE A 254 -4.04 11.60 -24.15
C ILE A 254 -5.28 12.48 -24.29
N GLY A 255 -5.77 13.11 -23.22
CA GLY A 255 -6.94 13.99 -23.29
C GLY A 255 -7.80 13.95 -22.04
N VAL A 256 -8.98 14.57 -22.15
CA VAL A 256 -10.03 14.59 -21.13
C VAL A 256 -11.24 13.84 -21.66
N LYS A 257 -11.86 13.00 -20.83
CA LYS A 257 -13.12 12.33 -21.14
C LYS A 257 -14.09 12.51 -20.00
#